data_AF-A0A5C7AVT8-F1
#
_entry.id   AF-A0A5C7AVT8-F1
#
_cell.length_a   1.000
_cell.length_b   1.000
_cell.length_c   1.000
_cell.angle_alpha   90.00
_cell.angle_beta   90.00
_cell.angle_gamma   90.00
#
_symmetry.space_group_name_H-M   'P 1'
#
loop_
_entity.id
_entity.type
_entity.pdbx_description
1 polymer ?
#
loop_
_entity_poly.entity_id
_entity_poly.type
_entity_poly.pdbx_seq_one_letter_code
_entity_poly.pdbx_strand_id
1 'polypeptide(L)'
;MSLSELDFSIEKGLLFIENRQLSNGGFPCLLAQTVNCIAEDLLEFDDGVKKSKVTQEDDTIFPASLIGLSLLHLKDNSGARKILDQVASFLLQNKSHYGMWRHYRGAHQLATLIPNDLDNSSLASFVLRELGFPAPDNYNLFNSNHSKNGLFYTWVTLRPQWDSNIKYWMSLWEEFRHPIGQYYFWKLMSCEKRDIDAVVNSNVLFYLGEGDHTESVVDLMVQVIQEGREETCDKWYSRAIMIYYFFSKNIQKGIPKLEPLKEIIKNRISAEFKSNGQFFKSALETAMAVSALINMGYPQDIPKKSIQYLLNSQNPEGSWDKWVIYYGEPTKTSGFGDDAISTSFVLEALHKYKMYQLSLSPEFVNS
;
A
#
# COMPACT_ATOMS: atom_id res chain seq x y z
N MET A 1 -0.28 14.47 25.98
CA MET A 1 -1.08 13.69 25.04
C MET A 1 -2.04 12.81 25.80
N SER A 2 -3.32 13.13 25.73
CA SER A 2 -4.38 12.31 26.32
C SER A 2 -4.94 11.33 25.29
N LEU A 3 -5.54 10.23 25.74
CA LEU A 3 -6.28 9.32 24.86
C LEU A 3 -7.43 10.05 24.13
N SER A 4 -8.03 11.05 24.77
CA SER A 4 -9.07 11.89 24.17
C SER A 4 -8.58 12.72 22.98
N GLU A 5 -7.32 13.15 22.98
CA GLU A 5 -6.70 13.90 21.88
C GLU A 5 -6.51 13.00 20.66
N LEU A 6 -6.06 11.76 20.88
CA LEU A 6 -5.96 10.73 19.84
C LEU A 6 -7.35 10.40 19.26
N ASP A 7 -8.35 10.20 20.12
CA ASP A 7 -9.71 9.89 19.67
C ASP A 7 -10.33 11.01 18.84
N PHE A 8 -10.19 12.25 19.30
CA PHE A 8 -10.67 13.40 18.55
C PHE A 8 -10.02 13.49 17.16
N SER A 9 -8.69 13.30 17.08
CA SER A 9 -7.96 13.35 15.81
C SER A 9 -8.37 12.20 14.88
N ILE A 10 -8.55 10.99 15.43
CA ILE A 10 -8.97 9.81 14.67
C ILE A 10 -10.37 10.01 14.08
N GLU A 11 -11.35 10.42 14.90
CA GLU A 11 -12.73 10.64 14.45
C GLU A 11 -12.81 11.72 13.36
N LYS A 12 -12.04 12.80 13.54
CA LYS A 12 -11.97 13.89 12.56
C LYS A 12 -11.38 13.41 11.22
N GLY A 13 -10.34 12.58 11.26
CA GLY A 13 -9.75 11.99 10.05
C GLY A 13 -10.66 10.96 9.38
N LEU A 14 -11.41 10.17 10.14
CA LEU A 14 -12.42 9.26 9.59
C LEU A 14 -13.53 10.03 8.88
N LEU A 15 -14.03 11.11 9.48
CA LEU A 15 -15.01 11.99 8.83
C LEU A 15 -14.47 12.60 7.54
N PHE A 16 -13.19 13.00 7.50
CA PHE A 16 -12.55 13.46 6.29
C PHE A 16 -12.54 12.37 5.19
N ILE A 17 -12.06 11.16 5.51
CA ILE A 17 -12.02 10.05 4.54
C ILE A 17 -13.43 9.71 4.03
N GLU A 18 -14.42 9.67 4.92
CA GLU A 18 -15.82 9.42 4.53
C GLU A 18 -16.32 10.46 3.53
N ASN A 19 -16.03 11.74 3.75
CA ASN A 19 -16.42 12.82 2.84
C ASN A 19 -15.65 12.81 1.51
N ARG A 20 -14.43 12.25 1.51
CA ARG A 20 -13.57 12.14 0.31
C ARG A 20 -13.86 10.88 -0.51
N GLN A 21 -14.52 9.88 0.08
CA GLN A 21 -14.88 8.64 -0.62
C GLN A 21 -15.89 8.91 -1.75
N LEU A 22 -15.62 8.35 -2.92
CA LEU A 22 -16.47 8.52 -4.10
C LEU A 22 -17.76 7.71 -3.96
N SER A 23 -18.80 8.11 -4.71
CA SER A 23 -20.11 7.43 -4.69
C SER A 23 -20.07 5.96 -5.12
N ASN A 24 -19.01 5.54 -5.82
CA ASN A 24 -18.78 4.15 -6.21
C ASN A 24 -17.99 3.34 -5.15
N GLY A 25 -17.61 3.96 -4.03
CA GLY A 25 -16.84 3.38 -2.93
C GLY A 25 -15.32 3.46 -3.09
N GLY A 26 -14.82 3.94 -4.23
CA GLY A 26 -13.41 4.18 -4.48
C GLY A 26 -12.92 5.51 -3.89
N PHE A 27 -11.66 5.84 -4.19
CA PHE A 27 -11.04 7.08 -3.75
C PHE A 27 -10.31 7.76 -4.91
N PRO A 28 -10.24 9.10 -4.88
CA PRO A 28 -9.35 9.86 -5.74
C PRO A 28 -7.89 9.39 -5.64
N CYS A 29 -7.23 9.35 -6.77
CA CYS A 29 -5.79 9.19 -6.90
C CYS A 29 -5.29 10.29 -7.82
N LEU A 30 -4.46 11.18 -7.28
CA LEU A 30 -3.85 12.24 -8.06
C LEU A 30 -2.60 11.69 -8.76
N LEU A 31 -2.49 11.98 -10.05
CA LEU A 31 -1.28 11.73 -10.83
C LEU A 31 -0.54 13.05 -11.07
N ALA A 32 0.64 13.20 -10.47
CA ALA A 32 1.58 14.27 -10.76
C ALA A 32 2.56 13.84 -11.86
N GLN A 33 2.79 14.71 -12.86
CA GLN A 33 3.82 14.50 -13.88
C GLN A 33 4.81 15.66 -13.91
N THR A 34 6.09 15.37 -13.63
CA THR A 34 7.21 16.33 -13.66
C THR A 34 8.50 15.64 -14.08
N VAL A 35 9.53 16.41 -14.44
CA VAL A 35 10.89 15.87 -14.63
C VAL A 35 11.47 15.60 -13.24
N ASN A 36 11.57 14.32 -12.84
CA ASN A 36 11.93 13.85 -11.50
C ASN A 36 10.89 14.23 -10.43
N CYS A 37 9.73 13.60 -10.48
CA CYS A 37 8.68 13.75 -9.49
C CYS A 37 9.20 13.46 -8.09
N ILE A 38 9.20 14.49 -7.26
CA ILE A 38 9.48 14.38 -5.84
C ILE A 38 8.17 14.31 -5.07
N ALA A 39 8.22 13.82 -3.84
CA ALA A 39 7.00 13.53 -3.11
C ALA A 39 6.21 14.80 -2.72
N GLU A 40 6.93 15.93 -2.65
CA GLU A 40 6.44 17.28 -2.43
C GLU A 40 5.70 17.85 -3.66
N ASP A 41 5.85 17.29 -4.87
CA ASP A 41 5.23 17.84 -6.09
C ASP A 41 3.70 17.81 -6.06
N LEU A 42 3.13 16.95 -5.21
CA LEU A 42 1.69 16.93 -4.97
C LEU A 42 1.23 18.12 -4.11
N LEU A 43 2.09 18.66 -3.23
CA LEU A 43 1.78 19.78 -2.33
C LEU A 43 1.75 21.13 -3.03
N GLU A 44 2.59 21.37 -4.04
CA GLU A 44 2.73 22.66 -4.75
C GLU A 44 1.50 23.07 -5.59
N PHE A 45 0.39 22.34 -5.49
CA PHE A 45 -0.79 22.50 -6.36
C PHE A 45 -1.81 23.54 -5.87
N ASP A 46 -1.62 24.21 -4.73
CA ASP A 46 -2.63 25.11 -4.15
C ASP A 46 -2.49 26.61 -4.51
N ASP A 47 -1.49 26.99 -5.32
CA ASP A 47 -1.13 28.42 -5.50
C ASP A 47 -1.32 28.97 -6.94
N GLY A 48 -1.49 28.12 -7.95
CA GLY A 48 -1.68 28.60 -9.33
C GLY A 48 -0.39 29.12 -10.01
N VAL A 49 0.77 29.07 -9.37
CA VAL A 49 2.07 29.44 -9.95
C VAL A 49 2.96 28.21 -10.18
N LYS A 50 2.60 27.40 -11.20
CA LYS A 50 3.45 26.46 -11.99
C LYS A 50 4.45 25.52 -11.25
N LYS A 51 4.28 24.19 -11.47
CA LYS A 51 5.16 23.36 -12.34
C LYS A 51 4.78 21.86 -12.44
N SER A 52 4.01 21.32 -11.49
CA SER A 52 3.45 19.97 -11.57
C SER A 52 2.03 20.02 -12.13
N LYS A 53 1.83 19.42 -13.31
CA LYS A 53 0.48 19.25 -13.86
C LYS A 53 -0.09 18.00 -13.18
N VAL A 54 -1.02 18.16 -12.25
CA VAL A 54 -1.94 17.05 -11.93
C VAL A 54 -2.70 16.80 -13.23
N THR A 55 -2.37 15.71 -13.91
CA THR A 55 -2.91 15.46 -15.24
C THR A 55 -4.25 14.76 -15.18
N GLN A 56 -4.56 14.09 -14.06
CA GLN A 56 -5.72 13.24 -13.93
C GLN A 56 -6.02 12.94 -12.46
N GLU A 57 -7.31 12.98 -12.11
CA GLU A 57 -7.86 12.31 -10.93
C GLU A 57 -8.52 11.02 -11.43
N ASP A 58 -8.11 9.89 -10.87
CA ASP A 58 -8.65 8.57 -11.24
C ASP A 58 -9.00 7.80 -9.96
N ASP A 59 -9.88 6.82 -10.06
CA ASP A 59 -10.28 5.97 -8.95
C ASP A 59 -9.76 4.55 -9.15
N THR A 60 -8.47 4.39 -8.89
CA THR A 60 -7.74 3.15 -9.12
C THR A 60 -7.96 2.15 -7.97
N ILE A 61 -7.70 0.86 -8.26
CA ILE A 61 -7.86 -0.20 -7.25
C ILE A 61 -6.88 -0.03 -6.07
N PHE A 62 -5.68 0.48 -6.35
CA PHE A 62 -4.60 0.45 -5.40
C PHE A 62 -4.83 1.37 -4.19
N PRO A 63 -5.19 2.66 -4.34
CA PRO A 63 -5.55 3.55 -3.24
C PRO A 63 -6.69 3.02 -2.37
N ALA A 64 -7.76 2.51 -3.00
CA ALA A 64 -8.87 1.92 -2.26
C ALA A 64 -8.42 0.71 -1.42
N SER A 65 -7.54 -0.12 -1.97
CA SER A 65 -6.97 -1.27 -1.26
C SER A 65 -6.04 -0.85 -0.11
N LEU A 66 -5.21 0.19 -0.31
CA LEU A 66 -4.34 0.73 0.73
C LEU A 66 -5.13 1.38 1.86
N ILE A 67 -6.10 2.25 1.55
CA ILE A 67 -6.97 2.88 2.54
C ILE A 67 -7.74 1.80 3.30
N GLY A 68 -8.32 0.82 2.60
CA GLY A 68 -8.98 -0.32 3.21
C GLY A 68 -8.07 -1.06 4.18
N LEU A 69 -6.85 -1.40 3.75
CA LEU A 69 -5.85 -2.09 4.56
C LEU A 69 -5.48 -1.30 5.84
N SER A 70 -5.21 -0.01 5.71
CA SER A 70 -4.83 0.85 6.85
C SER A 70 -5.97 0.98 7.87
N LEU A 71 -7.22 1.04 7.40
CA LEU A 71 -8.40 1.17 8.25
C LEU A 71 -8.88 -0.15 8.87
N LEU A 72 -8.34 -1.31 8.48
CA LEU A 72 -8.74 -2.61 9.07
C LEU A 72 -8.55 -2.66 10.60
N HIS A 73 -7.56 -1.97 11.14
CA HIS A 73 -7.33 -1.88 12.59
C HIS A 73 -8.45 -1.10 13.30
N LEU A 74 -9.19 -0.27 12.56
CA LEU A 74 -10.30 0.53 13.04
C LEU A 74 -11.66 -0.10 12.70
N LYS A 75 -11.73 -1.35 12.22
CA LYS A 75 -12.97 -1.95 11.68
C LYS A 75 -14.17 -2.01 12.65
N ASP A 76 -13.92 -1.94 13.95
CA ASP A 76 -14.95 -1.91 14.99
C ASP A 76 -15.47 -0.48 15.27
N ASN A 77 -14.79 0.55 14.79
CA ASN A 77 -15.30 1.92 14.76
C ASN A 77 -16.36 2.07 13.67
N SER A 78 -17.52 2.65 14.00
CA SER A 78 -18.64 2.76 13.06
C SER A 78 -18.35 3.60 11.82
N GLY A 79 -17.57 4.68 11.95
CA GLY A 79 -17.17 5.53 10.82
C GLY A 79 -16.23 4.79 9.87
N ALA A 80 -15.20 4.16 10.42
CA ALA A 80 -14.30 3.30 9.65
C ALA A 80 -15.05 2.13 8.99
N ARG A 81 -15.99 1.51 9.70
CA ARG A 81 -16.78 0.40 9.16
C ARG A 81 -17.59 0.81 7.93
N LYS A 82 -18.23 1.98 7.97
CA LYS A 82 -18.99 2.52 6.82
C LYS A 82 -18.09 2.74 5.60
N ILE A 83 -16.87 3.23 5.80
CA ILE A 83 -15.87 3.41 4.73
C ILE A 83 -15.46 2.05 4.17
N LEU A 84 -15.15 1.09 5.05
CA LEU A 84 -14.69 -0.26 4.69
C LEU A 84 -15.73 -1.07 3.91
N ASP A 85 -17.02 -0.98 4.27
CA ASP A 85 -18.09 -1.66 3.55
C ASP A 85 -18.24 -1.12 2.10
N GLN A 86 -18.04 0.19 1.92
CA GLN A 86 -18.01 0.81 0.59
C GLN A 86 -16.76 0.43 -0.21
N VAL A 87 -15.59 0.38 0.43
CA VAL A 87 -14.36 -0.13 -0.19
C VAL A 87 -14.55 -1.58 -0.64
N ALA A 88 -15.10 -2.45 0.21
CA ALA A 88 -15.34 -3.84 -0.14
C ALA A 88 -16.29 -3.95 -1.33
N SER A 89 -17.35 -3.15 -1.36
CA SER A 89 -18.29 -3.08 -2.48
C SER A 89 -17.59 -2.66 -3.78
N PHE A 90 -16.76 -1.61 -3.71
CA PHE A 90 -15.96 -1.13 -4.84
C PHE A 90 -15.01 -2.21 -5.36
N LEU A 91 -14.26 -2.88 -4.48
CA LEU A 91 -13.33 -3.94 -4.86
C LEU A 91 -14.06 -5.12 -5.52
N LEU A 92 -15.20 -5.55 -4.99
CA LEU A 92 -15.99 -6.63 -5.58
C LEU A 92 -16.52 -6.29 -6.98
N GLN A 93 -17.01 -5.05 -7.17
CA GLN A 93 -17.55 -4.59 -8.46
C GLN A 93 -16.49 -4.49 -9.55
N ASN A 94 -15.23 -4.21 -9.17
CA ASN A 94 -14.13 -4.00 -10.11
C ASN A 94 -13.18 -5.20 -10.21
N LYS A 95 -13.55 -6.32 -9.58
CA LYS A 95 -12.85 -7.59 -9.69
C LYS A 95 -13.09 -8.18 -11.08
N SER A 96 -12.04 -8.68 -11.72
CA SER A 96 -12.19 -9.49 -12.93
C SER A 96 -12.96 -10.79 -12.66
N HIS A 97 -13.48 -11.41 -13.71
CA HIS A 97 -14.19 -12.68 -13.61
C HIS A 97 -13.36 -13.78 -12.92
N TYR A 98 -12.03 -13.71 -13.02
CA TYR A 98 -11.10 -14.70 -12.49
C TYR A 98 -10.51 -14.35 -11.12
N GLY A 99 -11.02 -13.30 -10.47
CA GLY A 99 -10.63 -12.97 -9.10
C GLY A 99 -9.33 -12.17 -8.97
N MET A 100 -9.00 -11.40 -10.01
CA MET A 100 -7.86 -10.48 -10.03
C MET A 100 -8.27 -9.05 -10.31
N TRP A 101 -7.38 -8.13 -9.99
CA TRP A 101 -7.55 -6.71 -10.23
C TRP A 101 -6.45 -6.15 -11.10
N ARG A 102 -6.82 -5.08 -11.79
CA ARG A 102 -5.94 -4.20 -12.55
C ARG A 102 -5.82 -2.89 -11.80
N HIS A 103 -4.77 -2.14 -12.08
CA HIS A 103 -4.65 -0.80 -11.54
C HIS A 103 -5.80 0.12 -11.96
N TYR A 104 -6.04 0.24 -13.28
CA TYR A 104 -7.07 1.11 -13.86
C TYR A 104 -8.41 0.39 -14.09
N ARG A 105 -9.50 1.16 -13.99
CA ARG A 105 -10.89 0.67 -14.18
C ARG A 105 -11.48 1.15 -15.50
N GLY A 106 -12.62 0.57 -15.89
CA GLY A 106 -13.20 0.65 -17.24
C GLY A 106 -13.38 2.03 -17.89
N ALA A 107 -13.41 3.12 -17.12
CA ALA A 107 -13.46 4.48 -17.68
C ALA A 107 -12.10 4.99 -18.19
N HIS A 108 -11.00 4.41 -17.71
CA HIS A 108 -9.65 4.82 -18.08
C HIS A 108 -9.23 4.26 -19.45
N GLN A 109 -8.52 5.07 -20.23
CA GLN A 109 -8.11 4.71 -21.60
C GLN A 109 -7.20 3.47 -21.66
N LEU A 110 -6.45 3.20 -20.58
CA LEU A 110 -5.57 2.03 -20.48
C LEU A 110 -6.22 0.80 -19.83
N ALA A 111 -7.48 0.87 -19.40
CA ALA A 111 -8.12 -0.20 -18.61
C ALA A 111 -8.22 -1.56 -19.34
N THR A 112 -8.29 -1.53 -20.67
CA THR A 112 -8.33 -2.73 -21.51
C THR A 112 -6.93 -3.25 -21.86
N LEU A 113 -5.89 -2.43 -21.70
CA LEU A 113 -4.51 -2.77 -22.04
C LEU A 113 -3.68 -3.18 -20.83
N ILE A 114 -3.89 -2.54 -19.68
CA ILE A 114 -3.13 -2.86 -18.48
C ILE A 114 -3.47 -4.28 -18.01
N PRO A 115 -2.47 -5.14 -17.76
CA PRO A 115 -2.72 -6.47 -17.23
C PRO A 115 -3.28 -6.43 -15.82
N ASN A 116 -3.81 -7.58 -15.36
CA ASN A 116 -3.97 -7.77 -13.94
C ASN A 116 -2.59 -7.82 -13.27
N ASP A 117 -2.50 -7.35 -12.04
CA ASP A 117 -1.25 -7.36 -11.27
C ASP A 117 -1.45 -7.94 -9.87
N LEU A 118 -0.37 -8.47 -9.32
CA LEU A 118 -0.39 -9.11 -8.02
C LEU A 118 -0.38 -8.11 -6.87
N ASP A 119 0.02 -6.86 -7.08
CA ASP A 119 0.04 -5.86 -6.00
C ASP A 119 -1.39 -5.49 -5.59
N ASN A 120 -2.18 -5.03 -6.57
CA ASN A 120 -3.61 -4.76 -6.41
C ASN A 120 -4.37 -6.00 -5.95
N SER A 121 -4.09 -7.15 -6.57
CA SER A 121 -4.85 -8.38 -6.27
C SER A 121 -4.57 -8.91 -4.87
N SER A 122 -3.33 -8.82 -4.38
CA SER A 122 -2.98 -9.26 -3.02
C SER A 122 -3.71 -8.43 -1.97
N LEU A 123 -3.62 -7.10 -2.08
CA LEU A 123 -4.21 -6.21 -1.08
C LEU A 123 -5.73 -6.23 -1.12
N ALA A 124 -6.34 -6.17 -2.32
CA ALA A 124 -7.79 -6.24 -2.46
C ALA A 124 -8.35 -7.55 -1.90
N SER A 125 -7.71 -8.68 -2.22
CA SER A 125 -8.14 -9.98 -1.71
C SER A 125 -7.98 -10.10 -0.21
N PHE A 126 -6.89 -9.56 0.35
CA PHE A 126 -6.67 -9.53 1.80
C PHE A 126 -7.73 -8.70 2.52
N VAL A 127 -8.00 -7.47 2.06
CA VAL A 127 -9.02 -6.59 2.66
C VAL A 127 -10.40 -7.25 2.64
N LEU A 128 -10.81 -7.83 1.50
CA LEU A 128 -12.10 -8.53 1.41
C LEU A 128 -12.19 -9.70 2.39
N ARG A 129 -11.11 -10.47 2.53
CA ARG A 129 -11.04 -11.61 3.46
C ARG A 129 -11.19 -11.16 4.91
N GLU A 130 -10.45 -10.13 5.33
CA GLU A 130 -10.47 -9.62 6.71
C GLU A 130 -11.80 -8.97 7.10
N LEU A 131 -12.53 -8.45 6.12
CA LEU A 131 -13.88 -7.91 6.31
C LEU A 131 -14.98 -8.98 6.24
N GLY A 132 -14.65 -10.23 5.91
CA GLY A 132 -15.62 -11.32 5.76
C GLY A 132 -16.47 -11.25 4.49
N PHE A 133 -16.05 -10.48 3.49
CA PHE A 133 -16.70 -10.45 2.17
C PHE A 133 -16.21 -11.63 1.31
N PRO A 134 -16.93 -11.98 0.22
CA PRO A 134 -16.52 -13.05 -0.70
C PRO A 134 -15.17 -12.77 -1.40
N ALA A 135 -14.07 -13.14 -0.73
CA ALA A 135 -12.74 -13.06 -1.30
C ALA A 135 -12.59 -14.11 -2.42
N PRO A 136 -11.93 -13.77 -3.55
CA PRO A 136 -11.76 -14.72 -4.64
C PRO A 136 -10.82 -15.87 -4.26
N ASP A 137 -11.16 -17.07 -4.73
CA ASP A 137 -10.21 -18.17 -4.83
C ASP A 137 -9.27 -17.93 -6.02
N ASN A 138 -8.19 -17.20 -5.77
CA ASN A 138 -7.13 -16.86 -6.72
C ASN A 138 -5.77 -17.49 -6.38
N TYR A 139 -5.69 -18.35 -5.36
CA TYR A 139 -4.44 -18.98 -4.90
C TYR A 139 -3.67 -19.65 -6.04
N ASN A 140 -4.35 -20.50 -6.82
CA ASN A 140 -3.73 -21.19 -7.95
C ASN A 140 -3.25 -20.24 -9.05
N LEU A 141 -3.89 -19.08 -9.22
CA LEU A 141 -3.46 -18.09 -10.21
C LEU A 141 -2.18 -17.36 -9.77
N PHE A 142 -2.07 -17.05 -8.49
CA PHE A 142 -0.82 -16.53 -7.93
C PHE A 142 0.31 -17.53 -8.14
N ASN A 143 0.06 -18.80 -7.82
CA ASN A 143 1.02 -19.88 -8.05
C ASN A 143 1.32 -20.12 -9.53
N SER A 144 0.45 -19.76 -10.47
CA SER A 144 0.77 -19.77 -11.90
C SER A 144 1.70 -18.63 -12.33
N ASN A 145 1.81 -17.57 -11.51
CA ASN A 145 2.47 -16.31 -11.85
C ASN A 145 3.84 -16.12 -11.15
N HIS A 146 4.65 -17.17 -11.09
CA HIS A 146 6.00 -17.12 -10.51
C HIS A 146 7.10 -17.40 -11.54
N SER A 147 8.29 -16.92 -11.22
CA SER A 147 9.54 -17.16 -11.93
C SER A 147 10.13 -18.52 -11.53
N LYS A 148 11.12 -19.00 -12.30
CA LYS A 148 11.82 -20.26 -11.97
C LYS A 148 12.53 -20.25 -10.60
N ASN A 149 12.77 -19.06 -10.04
CA ASN A 149 13.41 -18.88 -8.73
C ASN A 149 12.38 -18.73 -7.60
N GLY A 150 11.10 -19.06 -7.84
CA GLY A 150 10.04 -18.99 -6.83
C GLY A 150 9.48 -17.59 -6.54
N LEU A 151 10.10 -16.52 -7.07
CA LEU A 151 9.59 -15.15 -6.94
C LEU A 151 8.41 -14.88 -7.87
N PHE A 152 7.45 -14.09 -7.42
CA PHE A 152 6.27 -13.74 -8.20
C PHE A 152 6.53 -12.56 -9.14
N TYR A 153 5.97 -12.66 -10.33
CA TYR A 153 5.96 -11.53 -11.26
C TYR A 153 4.89 -10.52 -10.87
N THR A 154 5.14 -9.23 -11.10
CA THR A 154 4.15 -8.18 -10.81
C THR A 154 2.90 -8.34 -11.69
N TRP A 155 3.09 -8.58 -12.99
CA TRP A 155 2.00 -8.63 -13.97
C TRP A 155 1.58 -10.06 -14.30
N VAL A 156 0.28 -10.33 -14.37
CA VAL A 156 -0.27 -11.61 -14.89
C VAL A 156 -0.37 -11.49 -16.40
N THR A 157 0.60 -12.07 -17.12
CA THR A 157 0.75 -11.90 -18.57
C THR A 157 1.09 -13.19 -19.28
N LEU A 158 0.93 -13.21 -20.61
CA LEU A 158 1.29 -14.38 -21.41
C LEU A 158 2.79 -14.66 -21.33
N ARG A 159 3.14 -15.87 -20.88
CA ARG A 159 4.50 -16.39 -20.90
C ARG A 159 4.53 -17.72 -21.66
N PRO A 160 5.63 -18.04 -22.38
CA PRO A 160 5.79 -19.31 -23.07
C PRO A 160 6.11 -20.43 -22.06
N GLN A 161 5.18 -20.69 -21.16
CA GLN A 161 5.20 -21.77 -20.19
C GLN A 161 3.85 -22.48 -20.23
N TRP A 162 3.88 -23.80 -20.16
CA TRP A 162 2.65 -24.57 -20.02
C TRP A 162 2.14 -24.42 -18.59
N ASP A 163 0.86 -24.11 -18.45
CA ASP A 163 0.18 -24.02 -17.16
C ASP A 163 -1.15 -24.77 -17.25
N SER A 164 -1.41 -25.69 -16.31
CA SER A 164 -2.67 -26.45 -16.27
C SER A 164 -3.85 -25.65 -15.69
N ASN A 165 -3.59 -24.48 -15.11
CA ASN A 165 -4.61 -23.64 -14.52
C ASN A 165 -5.42 -22.91 -15.60
N ILE A 166 -6.67 -23.35 -15.79
CA ILE A 166 -7.57 -22.72 -16.75
C ILE A 166 -7.82 -21.23 -16.44
N LYS A 167 -7.85 -20.84 -15.15
CA LYS A 167 -8.02 -19.43 -14.75
C LYS A 167 -6.84 -18.58 -15.23
N TYR A 168 -5.63 -19.13 -15.33
CA TYR A 168 -4.47 -18.43 -15.90
C TYR A 168 -4.71 -18.06 -17.35
N TRP A 169 -4.99 -19.05 -18.21
CA TRP A 169 -5.28 -18.79 -19.63
C TRP A 169 -6.46 -17.84 -19.85
N MET A 170 -7.50 -17.99 -19.03
CA MET A 170 -8.65 -17.13 -19.10
C MET A 170 -8.35 -15.68 -18.67
N SER A 171 -7.46 -15.48 -17.69
CA SER A 171 -7.02 -14.14 -17.27
C SER A 171 -6.28 -13.38 -18.38
N LEU A 172 -5.68 -14.12 -19.32
CA LEU A 172 -4.96 -13.58 -20.49
C LEU A 172 -5.88 -13.23 -21.66
N TRP A 173 -7.19 -13.48 -21.55
CA TRP A 173 -8.14 -13.27 -22.64
C TRP A 173 -8.07 -11.86 -23.22
N GLU A 174 -7.94 -10.82 -22.38
CA GLU A 174 -7.80 -9.45 -22.86
C GLU A 174 -6.51 -9.21 -23.66
N GLU A 175 -5.41 -9.90 -23.33
CA GLU A 175 -4.19 -9.81 -24.15
C GLU A 175 -4.42 -10.39 -25.55
N PHE A 176 -5.16 -11.52 -25.62
CA PHE A 176 -5.50 -12.14 -26.90
C PHE A 176 -6.50 -11.33 -27.72
N ARG A 177 -7.38 -10.55 -27.09
CA ARG A 177 -8.32 -9.65 -27.78
C ARG A 177 -7.64 -8.41 -28.35
N HIS A 178 -6.56 -7.95 -27.72
CA HIS A 178 -5.88 -6.70 -28.07
C HIS A 178 -4.38 -6.86 -28.35
N PRO A 179 -3.94 -7.79 -29.23
CA PRO A 179 -2.52 -8.13 -29.38
C PRO A 179 -1.66 -6.94 -29.86
N ILE A 180 -2.19 -6.10 -30.74
CA ILE A 180 -1.50 -4.89 -31.22
C ILE A 180 -1.40 -3.84 -30.08
N GLY A 181 -2.50 -3.62 -29.36
CA GLY A 181 -2.53 -2.69 -28.23
C GLY A 181 -1.56 -3.12 -27.12
N GLN A 182 -1.53 -4.41 -26.80
CA GLN A 182 -0.58 -5.00 -25.87
C GLN A 182 0.86 -4.79 -26.32
N TYR A 183 1.17 -5.05 -27.59
CA TYR A 183 2.53 -4.83 -28.11
C TYR A 183 2.99 -3.38 -27.90
N TYR A 184 2.13 -2.39 -28.19
CA TYR A 184 2.47 -0.99 -27.96
C TYR A 184 2.53 -0.63 -26.47
N PHE A 185 1.63 -1.17 -25.65
CA PHE A 185 1.65 -0.97 -24.20
C PHE A 185 3.02 -1.35 -23.61
N TRP A 186 3.49 -2.58 -23.86
CA TRP A 186 4.78 -3.06 -23.36
C TRP A 186 6.00 -2.35 -23.96
N LYS A 187 5.84 -1.66 -25.09
CA LYS A 187 6.92 -0.91 -25.74
C LYS A 187 7.01 0.53 -25.25
N LEU A 188 5.89 1.13 -24.86
CA LEU A 188 5.78 2.54 -24.49
C LEU A 188 5.78 2.76 -22.98
N MET A 189 5.35 1.77 -22.20
CA MET A 189 5.36 1.83 -20.75
C MET A 189 6.70 1.34 -20.18
N SER A 190 7.06 1.83 -19.00
CA SER A 190 8.26 1.45 -18.25
C SER A 190 8.19 0.06 -17.61
N CYS A 191 7.01 -0.55 -17.58
CA CYS A 191 6.78 -1.88 -17.03
C CYS A 191 7.24 -2.97 -18.00
N GLU A 192 7.68 -4.10 -17.44
CA GLU A 192 8.08 -5.27 -18.21
C GLU A 192 7.31 -6.51 -17.74
N LYS A 193 7.02 -7.42 -18.67
CA LYS A 193 6.30 -8.69 -18.37
C LYS A 193 6.96 -9.55 -17.30
N ARG A 194 8.26 -9.32 -17.03
CA ARG A 194 9.09 -10.07 -16.08
C ARG A 194 9.48 -9.25 -14.85
N ASP A 195 8.82 -8.12 -14.61
CA ASP A 195 9.03 -7.34 -13.39
C ASP A 195 8.83 -8.23 -12.15
N ILE A 196 9.80 -8.15 -11.25
CA ILE A 196 9.81 -8.76 -9.93
C ILE A 196 10.15 -7.63 -8.96
N ASP A 197 9.16 -7.21 -8.20
CA ASP A 197 9.24 -6.06 -7.31
C ASP A 197 9.12 -6.53 -5.85
N ALA A 198 9.99 -6.02 -4.98
CA ALA A 198 10.08 -6.51 -3.60
C ALA A 198 8.82 -6.22 -2.77
N VAL A 199 8.18 -5.07 -2.95
CA VAL A 199 6.92 -4.76 -2.24
C VAL A 199 5.79 -5.61 -2.77
N VAL A 200 5.71 -5.81 -4.08
CA VAL A 200 4.67 -6.66 -4.69
C VAL A 200 4.77 -8.08 -4.14
N ASN A 201 5.99 -8.64 -4.10
CA ASN A 201 6.23 -9.95 -3.51
C ASN A 201 5.92 -9.96 -1.99
N SER A 202 6.28 -8.93 -1.25
CA SER A 202 5.90 -8.78 0.16
C SER A 202 4.38 -8.78 0.35
N ASN A 203 3.62 -8.13 -0.52
CA ASN A 203 2.16 -8.14 -0.48
C ASN A 203 1.57 -9.51 -0.84
N VAL A 204 2.19 -10.23 -1.78
CA VAL A 204 1.84 -11.63 -2.08
C VAL A 204 2.06 -12.52 -0.85
N LEU A 205 3.23 -12.45 -0.22
CA LEU A 205 3.52 -13.19 1.03
C LEU A 205 2.53 -12.81 2.13
N PHE A 206 2.21 -11.52 2.26
CA PHE A 206 1.26 -11.06 3.26
C PHE A 206 -0.15 -11.62 3.01
N TYR A 207 -0.57 -11.75 1.75
CA TYR A 207 -1.87 -12.30 1.39
C TYR A 207 -1.95 -13.83 1.52
N LEU A 208 -0.95 -14.55 1.00
CA LEU A 208 -0.94 -16.02 0.93
C LEU A 208 -0.46 -16.67 2.23
N GLY A 209 0.38 -15.98 3.01
CA GLY A 209 1.06 -16.53 4.17
C GLY A 209 2.40 -17.20 3.83
N GLU A 210 3.15 -17.55 4.87
CA GLU A 210 4.40 -18.31 4.76
C GLU A 210 4.10 -19.77 4.38
N GLY A 211 4.84 -20.29 3.40
CA GLY A 211 4.78 -21.69 2.99
C GLY A 211 5.70 -21.96 1.80
N ASP A 212 5.65 -23.17 1.25
CA ASP A 212 6.57 -23.64 0.20
C ASP A 212 6.59 -22.72 -1.03
N HIS A 213 5.46 -22.10 -1.38
CA HIS A 213 5.35 -21.21 -2.54
C HIS A 213 5.82 -19.77 -2.28
N THR A 214 6.08 -19.39 -1.02
CA THR A 214 6.47 -18.03 -0.64
C THR A 214 7.85 -17.97 0.03
N GLU A 215 8.54 -19.11 0.17
CA GLU A 215 9.88 -19.16 0.79
C GLU A 215 10.88 -18.23 0.10
N SER A 216 10.93 -18.25 -1.24
CA SER A 216 11.86 -17.39 -2.00
C SER A 216 11.56 -15.89 -1.81
N VAL A 217 10.32 -15.53 -1.49
CA VAL A 217 9.96 -14.14 -1.15
C VAL A 217 10.57 -13.74 0.18
N VAL A 218 10.52 -14.63 1.19
CA VAL A 218 11.15 -14.41 2.49
C VAL A 218 12.66 -14.20 2.31
N ASP A 219 13.31 -15.04 1.51
CA ASP A 219 14.74 -14.91 1.21
C ASP A 219 15.06 -13.60 0.48
N LEU A 220 14.22 -13.17 -0.47
CA LEU A 220 14.35 -11.86 -1.13
C LEU A 220 14.27 -10.71 -0.13
N MET A 221 13.31 -10.73 0.80
CA MET A 221 13.15 -9.68 1.81
C MET A 221 14.39 -9.59 2.71
N VAL A 222 14.93 -10.73 3.14
CA VAL A 222 16.18 -10.81 3.92
C VAL A 222 17.32 -10.19 3.13
N GLN A 223 17.49 -10.58 1.87
CA GLN A 223 18.55 -10.08 1.00
C GLN A 223 18.46 -8.55 0.80
N VAL A 224 17.26 -8.02 0.55
CA VAL A 224 17.05 -6.57 0.37
C VAL A 224 17.54 -5.77 1.57
N ILE A 225 17.20 -6.19 2.79
CA ILE A 225 17.60 -5.49 4.01
C ILE A 225 19.09 -5.68 4.31
N GLN A 226 19.62 -6.89 4.17
CA GLN A 226 21.03 -7.19 4.45
C GLN A 226 21.98 -6.46 3.50
N GLU A 227 21.61 -6.35 2.23
CA GLU A 227 22.42 -5.70 1.19
C GLU A 227 22.17 -4.19 1.08
N GLY A 228 21.19 -3.64 1.81
CA GLY A 228 20.87 -2.21 1.77
C GLY A 228 20.26 -1.75 0.44
N ARG A 229 19.40 -2.59 -0.16
CA ARG A 229 18.80 -2.35 -1.49
C ARG A 229 17.41 -1.71 -1.45
N GLU A 230 16.97 -1.17 -0.32
CA GLU A 230 15.59 -0.74 -0.14
C GLU A 230 15.13 0.31 -1.15
N GLU A 231 16.00 1.20 -1.59
CA GLU A 231 15.63 2.24 -2.58
C GLU A 231 15.65 1.76 -4.04
N THR A 232 16.17 0.56 -4.30
CA THR A 232 16.41 0.03 -5.66
C THR A 232 15.81 -1.36 -5.91
N CYS A 233 15.25 -2.00 -4.89
CA CYS A 233 14.65 -3.33 -4.97
C CYS A 233 13.27 -3.36 -5.66
N ASP A 234 12.75 -2.21 -6.05
CA ASP A 234 11.38 -2.05 -6.54
C ASP A 234 11.29 -0.89 -7.54
N LYS A 235 10.55 -1.07 -8.64
CA LYS A 235 10.35 -0.03 -9.66
C LYS A 235 9.38 1.07 -9.22
N TRP A 236 8.46 0.78 -8.30
CA TRP A 236 7.32 1.62 -7.94
C TRP A 236 7.53 2.32 -6.60
N TYR A 237 8.23 1.66 -5.67
CA TYR A 237 8.48 2.15 -4.30
C TYR A 237 9.95 2.53 -4.10
N SER A 238 10.29 3.76 -4.47
CA SER A 238 11.68 4.22 -4.50
C SER A 238 12.17 4.89 -3.22
N ARG A 239 11.62 4.48 -2.05
CA ARG A 239 11.97 5.04 -0.73
C ARG A 239 12.02 3.93 0.32
N ALA A 240 13.07 3.95 1.13
CA ALA A 240 13.30 2.89 2.13
C ALA A 240 12.14 2.72 3.11
N ILE A 241 11.49 3.81 3.55
CA ILE A 241 10.36 3.73 4.48
C ILE A 241 9.15 2.96 3.93
N MET A 242 8.91 2.99 2.62
CA MET A 242 7.86 2.18 1.99
C MET A 242 8.18 0.69 2.16
N ILE A 243 9.43 0.31 1.90
CA ILE A 243 9.90 -1.07 2.06
C ILE A 243 9.74 -1.51 3.51
N TYR A 244 10.21 -0.71 4.47
CA TYR A 244 10.08 -1.03 5.88
C TYR A 244 8.63 -1.21 6.31
N TYR A 245 7.73 -0.31 5.88
CA TYR A 245 6.31 -0.42 6.19
C TYR A 245 5.71 -1.73 5.66
N PHE A 246 5.89 -2.04 4.37
CA PHE A 246 5.31 -3.26 3.79
C PHE A 246 5.94 -4.53 4.37
N PHE A 247 7.26 -4.55 4.58
CA PHE A 247 7.94 -5.71 5.17
C PHE A 247 7.52 -5.92 6.63
N SER A 248 7.28 -4.84 7.39
CA SER A 248 6.87 -4.92 8.79
C SER A 248 5.55 -5.69 8.98
N LYS A 249 4.64 -5.67 8.00
CA LYS A 249 3.38 -6.42 8.05
C LYS A 249 3.60 -7.93 8.05
N ASN A 250 4.61 -8.40 7.30
CA ASN A 250 5.00 -9.80 7.29
C ASN A 250 5.80 -10.18 8.54
N ILE A 251 6.65 -9.27 9.04
CA ILE A 251 7.34 -9.45 10.33
C ILE A 251 6.33 -9.60 11.48
N GLN A 252 5.25 -8.81 11.47
CA GLN A 252 4.18 -8.90 12.47
C GLN A 252 3.49 -10.28 12.49
N LYS A 253 3.48 -11.00 11.37
CA LYS A 253 2.94 -12.37 11.29
C LYS A 253 3.86 -13.42 11.94
N GLY A 254 5.03 -13.02 12.43
CA GLY A 254 5.93 -13.89 13.19
C GLY A 254 6.76 -14.84 12.32
N ILE A 255 7.01 -14.50 11.06
CA ILE A 255 7.85 -15.29 10.15
C ILE A 255 9.28 -15.38 10.71
N PRO A 256 9.76 -16.56 11.14
CA PRO A 256 11.01 -16.68 11.90
C PRO A 256 12.25 -16.16 11.17
N LYS A 257 12.35 -16.39 9.86
CA LYS A 257 13.47 -15.90 9.02
C LYS A 257 13.54 -14.37 8.95
N LEU A 258 12.43 -13.66 9.19
CA LEU A 258 12.39 -12.19 9.17
C LEU A 258 12.70 -11.57 10.53
N GLU A 259 12.70 -12.35 11.62
CA GLU A 259 12.96 -11.85 12.98
C GLU A 259 14.28 -11.07 13.11
N PRO A 260 15.42 -11.52 12.55
CA PRO A 260 16.68 -10.79 12.64
C PRO A 260 16.66 -9.41 11.95
N LEU A 261 15.71 -9.17 11.03
CA LEU A 261 15.62 -7.90 10.31
C LEU A 261 15.06 -6.78 11.19
N LYS A 262 14.32 -7.11 12.25
CA LYS A 262 13.66 -6.16 13.16
C LYS A 262 14.61 -5.08 13.66
N GLU A 263 15.74 -5.48 14.26
CA GLU A 263 16.72 -4.54 14.81
C GLU A 263 17.40 -3.70 13.71
N ILE A 264 17.66 -4.29 12.54
CA ILE A 264 18.28 -3.57 11.41
C ILE A 264 17.35 -2.46 10.93
N ILE A 265 16.08 -2.80 10.66
CA ILE A 265 15.07 -1.86 10.20
C ILE A 265 14.80 -0.80 11.27
N LYS A 266 14.65 -1.20 12.54
CA LYS A 266 14.46 -0.28 13.66
C LYS A 266 15.56 0.78 13.70
N ASN A 267 16.83 0.37 13.67
CA ASN A 267 17.95 1.29 13.74
C ASN A 267 17.98 2.25 12.53
N ARG A 268 17.63 1.76 11.33
CA ARG A 268 17.52 2.61 10.12
C ARG A 268 16.37 3.61 10.23
N ILE A 269 15.21 3.22 10.74
CA ILE A 269 14.10 4.15 11.01
C ILE A 269 14.50 5.18 12.08
N SER A 270 15.11 4.75 13.17
CA SER A 270 15.53 5.65 14.27
C SER A 270 16.56 6.69 13.82
N ALA A 271 17.44 6.34 12.87
CA ALA A 271 18.42 7.27 12.30
C ALA A 271 17.77 8.44 11.54
N GLU A 272 16.52 8.29 11.11
CA GLU A 272 15.77 9.27 10.31
C GLU A 272 14.90 10.19 11.18
N PHE A 273 15.00 10.06 12.50
CA PHE A 273 14.28 10.92 13.45
C PHE A 273 14.85 12.34 13.46
N LYS A 274 13.96 13.33 13.35
CA LYS A 274 14.28 14.75 13.35
C LYS A 274 13.84 15.43 14.65
N SER A 275 14.49 16.54 15.00
CA SER A 275 14.25 17.27 16.24
C SER A 275 12.81 17.82 16.39
N ASN A 276 12.12 18.04 15.27
CA ASN A 276 10.72 18.46 15.19
C ASN A 276 9.71 17.31 15.44
N GLY A 277 10.17 16.08 15.67
CA GLY A 277 9.34 14.91 15.92
C GLY A 277 9.11 14.03 14.69
N GLN A 278 9.43 14.52 13.51
CA GLN A 278 9.20 13.83 12.25
C GLN A 278 10.18 12.66 12.05
N PHE A 279 9.72 11.58 11.42
CA PHE A 279 10.61 10.63 10.73
C PHE A 279 10.62 10.96 9.24
N PHE A 280 11.80 10.90 8.62
CA PHE A 280 11.96 11.19 7.19
C PHE A 280 11.37 12.56 6.79
N LYS A 281 10.50 12.66 5.79
CA LYS A 281 10.11 13.91 5.09
C LYS A 281 8.66 14.36 5.24
N SER A 282 7.73 13.51 5.71
CA SER A 282 6.32 13.93 5.85
C SER A 282 5.56 13.27 7.00
N ALA A 283 4.32 13.72 7.21
CA ALA A 283 3.36 13.08 8.10
C ALA A 283 3.06 11.64 7.67
N LEU A 284 2.91 11.37 6.37
CA LEU A 284 2.78 10.02 5.83
C LEU A 284 3.97 9.14 6.25
N GLU A 285 5.19 9.58 5.99
CA GLU A 285 6.39 8.78 6.28
C GLU A 285 6.60 8.59 7.79
N THR A 286 6.23 9.60 8.60
CA THR A 286 6.19 9.49 10.06
C THR A 286 5.19 8.45 10.51
N ALA A 287 3.99 8.41 9.93
CA ALA A 287 2.98 7.41 10.23
C ALA A 287 3.42 6.00 9.83
N MET A 288 4.05 5.84 8.66
CA MET A 288 4.63 4.58 8.22
C MET A 288 5.72 4.08 9.17
N ALA A 289 6.60 4.97 9.65
CA ALA A 289 7.66 4.65 10.60
C ALA A 289 7.07 4.18 11.94
N VAL A 290 6.08 4.92 12.47
CA VAL A 290 5.34 4.55 13.69
C VAL A 290 4.70 3.17 13.51
N SER A 291 3.93 2.95 12.46
CA SER A 291 3.27 1.67 12.18
C SER A 291 4.28 0.53 12.03
N ALA A 292 5.41 0.75 11.35
CA ALA A 292 6.45 -0.27 11.19
C ALA A 292 7.11 -0.64 12.52
N LEU A 293 7.44 0.34 13.36
CA LEU A 293 7.99 0.09 14.70
C LEU A 293 7.01 -0.70 15.57
N ILE A 294 5.71 -0.38 15.54
CA ILE A 294 4.69 -1.14 16.28
C ILE A 294 4.57 -2.57 15.76
N ASN A 295 4.50 -2.74 14.43
CA ASN A 295 4.40 -4.05 13.79
C ASN A 295 5.59 -4.97 14.13
N MET A 296 6.78 -4.39 14.30
CA MET A 296 7.98 -5.12 14.68
C MET A 296 8.13 -5.34 16.19
N GLY A 297 7.23 -4.79 17.03
CA GLY A 297 7.25 -4.96 18.48
C GLY A 297 8.09 -3.94 19.23
N TYR A 298 8.29 -2.74 18.68
CA TYR A 298 9.02 -1.62 19.32
C TYR A 298 8.16 -0.38 19.58
N PRO A 299 6.92 -0.50 20.10
CA PRO A 299 6.10 0.67 20.36
C PRO A 299 6.70 1.63 21.42
N GLN A 300 7.52 1.11 22.34
CA GLN A 300 8.24 1.89 23.35
C GLN A 300 9.34 2.78 22.78
N ASP A 301 9.86 2.45 21.59
CA ASP A 301 10.95 3.19 20.95
C ASP A 301 10.43 4.38 20.13
N ILE A 302 9.10 4.56 20.06
CA ILE A 302 8.46 5.66 19.35
C ILE A 302 8.57 6.94 20.20
N PRO A 303 9.24 7.99 19.71
CA PRO A 303 9.31 9.26 20.42
C PRO A 303 7.91 9.87 20.53
N LYS A 304 7.51 10.29 21.73
CA LYS A 304 6.23 11.02 21.95
C LYS A 304 6.09 12.24 21.04
N LYS A 305 7.21 12.88 20.68
CA LYS A 305 7.25 14.00 19.73
C LYS A 305 6.75 13.61 18.33
N SER A 306 6.92 12.37 17.91
CA SER A 306 6.43 11.91 16.60
C SER A 306 4.91 11.83 16.55
N ILE A 307 4.30 11.32 17.62
CA ILE A 307 2.84 11.33 17.71
C ILE A 307 2.31 12.76 17.83
N GLN A 308 2.99 13.64 18.57
CA GLN A 308 2.59 15.05 18.65
C GLN A 308 2.75 15.77 17.31
N TYR A 309 3.79 15.45 16.53
CA TYR A 309 3.96 15.94 15.18
C TYR A 309 2.76 15.53 14.31
N LEU A 310 2.37 14.25 14.31
CA LEU A 310 1.20 13.78 13.57
C LEU A 310 -0.07 14.55 13.98
N LEU A 311 -0.33 14.69 15.28
CA LEU A 311 -1.51 15.44 15.77
C LEU A 311 -1.48 16.92 15.36
N ASN A 312 -0.32 17.57 15.45
CA ASN A 312 -0.16 18.98 15.09
C ASN A 312 -0.19 19.23 13.58
N SER A 313 0.09 18.20 12.78
CA SER A 313 0.02 18.23 11.32
C SER A 313 -1.38 17.96 10.76
N GLN A 314 -2.39 17.71 11.61
CA GLN A 314 -3.75 17.50 11.14
C GLN A 314 -4.37 18.82 10.68
N ASN A 315 -4.88 18.84 9.44
CA ASN A 315 -5.51 20.01 8.86
C ASN A 315 -6.88 20.32 9.51
N PRO A 316 -7.40 21.56 9.37
CA PRO A 316 -8.68 21.98 9.95
C PRO A 316 -9.88 21.08 9.59
N GLU A 317 -9.87 20.45 8.42
CA GLU A 317 -10.87 19.52 7.91
C GLU A 317 -10.66 18.06 8.35
N GLY A 318 -9.52 17.75 8.98
CA GLY A 318 -9.21 16.41 9.51
C GLY A 318 -8.22 15.60 8.69
N SER A 319 -7.82 16.10 7.52
CA SER A 319 -6.86 15.47 6.63
C SER A 319 -5.41 15.61 7.13
N TRP A 320 -4.51 14.88 6.46
CA TRP A 320 -3.10 15.19 6.42
C TRP A 320 -2.67 15.43 4.97
N ASP A 321 -1.65 16.26 4.82
CA ASP A 321 -1.07 16.64 3.54
C ASP A 321 -0.86 15.44 2.60
N LYS A 322 -1.36 15.60 1.37
CA LYS A 322 -1.16 14.65 0.27
C LYS A 322 0.33 14.42 0.01
N TRP A 323 0.68 13.20 -0.36
CA TRP A 323 2.08 12.83 -0.58
C TRP A 323 2.16 11.72 -1.61
N VAL A 324 3.25 11.68 -2.39
CA VAL A 324 3.44 10.58 -3.36
C VAL A 324 3.63 9.27 -2.58
N ILE A 325 2.91 8.25 -2.98
CA ILE A 325 2.94 6.90 -2.39
C ILE A 325 3.79 5.98 -3.27
N TYR A 326 3.48 5.93 -4.56
CA TYR A 326 4.17 5.11 -5.55
C TYR A 326 4.37 5.89 -6.84
N TYR A 327 5.31 5.44 -7.66
CA TYR A 327 5.65 6.06 -8.94
C TYR A 327 5.13 5.23 -10.11
N GLY A 328 4.94 5.85 -11.26
CA GLY A 328 4.61 5.15 -12.51
C GLY A 328 5.83 4.60 -13.25
N GLU A 329 7.05 4.93 -12.81
CA GLU A 329 8.31 4.42 -13.36
C GLU A 329 9.52 4.73 -12.47
N PRO A 330 10.66 3.99 -12.64
CA PRO A 330 11.87 4.20 -11.84
C PRO A 330 12.52 5.58 -11.99
N THR A 331 12.36 6.21 -13.16
CA THR A 331 12.78 7.60 -13.44
C THR A 331 11.95 8.65 -12.70
N LYS A 332 10.91 8.20 -11.98
CA LYS A 332 10.01 9.02 -11.17
C LYS A 332 9.38 10.16 -11.95
N THR A 333 9.13 10.05 -13.26
CA THR A 333 8.50 11.17 -13.98
C THR A 333 7.00 11.31 -13.67
N SER A 334 6.42 10.29 -13.04
CA SER A 334 5.04 10.26 -12.59
C SER A 334 4.93 9.73 -11.17
N GLY A 335 4.19 10.44 -10.32
CA GLY A 335 3.93 10.07 -8.93
C GLY A 335 2.43 10.02 -8.65
N PHE A 336 2.00 9.05 -7.84
CA PHE A 336 0.61 8.84 -7.45
C PHE A 336 0.43 9.01 -5.96
N GLY A 337 -0.61 9.72 -5.55
CA GLY A 337 -0.93 9.94 -4.15
C GLY A 337 -2.21 10.77 -3.98
N ASP A 338 -2.67 10.92 -2.75
CA ASP A 338 -3.81 11.76 -2.38
C ASP A 338 -3.81 11.97 -0.85
N ASP A 339 -4.56 12.95 -0.36
CA ASP A 339 -4.71 13.24 1.07
C ASP A 339 -5.52 12.16 1.79
N ALA A 340 -6.48 11.49 1.13
CA ALA A 340 -7.18 10.34 1.70
C ALA A 340 -6.23 9.19 2.03
N ILE A 341 -5.24 8.95 1.14
CA ILE A 341 -4.24 7.92 1.36
C ILE A 341 -3.36 8.31 2.55
N SER A 342 -2.75 9.51 2.54
CA SER A 342 -1.96 10.01 3.67
C SER A 342 -2.71 9.90 4.99
N THR A 343 -3.96 10.38 5.02
CA THR A 343 -4.82 10.35 6.20
C THR A 343 -5.02 8.92 6.71
N SER A 344 -5.29 7.95 5.83
CA SER A 344 -5.51 6.55 6.24
C SER A 344 -4.30 5.93 6.97
N PHE A 345 -3.08 6.21 6.50
CA PHE A 345 -1.86 5.74 7.15
C PHE A 345 -1.63 6.41 8.50
N VAL A 346 -1.93 7.71 8.61
CA VAL A 346 -1.84 8.43 9.90
C VAL A 346 -2.86 7.88 10.89
N LEU A 347 -4.08 7.58 10.45
CA LEU A 347 -5.10 6.96 11.29
C LEU A 347 -4.67 5.56 11.79
N GLU A 348 -4.07 4.73 10.92
CA GLU A 348 -3.46 3.45 11.32
C GLU A 348 -2.43 3.67 12.44
N ALA A 349 -1.50 4.60 12.25
CA ALA A 349 -0.43 4.88 13.20
C ALA A 349 -0.95 5.39 14.55
N LEU A 350 -1.86 6.37 14.54
CA LEU A 350 -2.47 6.94 15.75
C LEU A 350 -3.27 5.88 16.51
N HIS A 351 -4.06 5.07 15.81
CA HIS A 351 -4.85 4.01 16.43
C HIS A 351 -3.94 2.94 17.04
N LYS A 352 -2.94 2.45 16.32
CA LYS A 352 -1.98 1.47 16.85
C LYS A 352 -1.26 1.99 18.08
N TYR A 353 -0.82 3.25 18.07
CA TYR A 353 -0.20 3.87 19.22
C TYR A 353 -1.18 4.02 20.40
N LYS A 354 -2.44 4.38 20.15
CA LYS A 354 -3.50 4.42 21.16
C LYS A 354 -3.68 3.05 21.83
N MET A 355 -3.75 1.97 21.04
CA MET A 355 -3.90 0.61 21.57
C MET A 355 -2.72 0.19 22.45
N TYR A 356 -1.50 0.59 22.08
CA TYR A 356 -0.33 0.41 22.93
C TYR A 356 -0.42 1.22 24.24
N GLN A 357 -0.85 2.48 24.20
CA GLN A 357 -1.03 3.26 25.44
C GLN A 357 -2.10 2.64 26.36
N LEU A 358 -3.16 2.08 25.79
CA LEU A 358 -4.18 1.36 26.53
C LEU A 358 -3.64 0.08 27.18
N SER A 359 -2.80 -0.69 26.50
CA SER A 359 -2.21 -1.91 27.06
C SER A 359 -1.25 -1.67 28.22
N LEU A 360 -0.74 -0.44 28.38
CA LEU A 360 0.04 -0.01 29.54
C LEU A 360 -0.84 0.43 30.72
N SER A 361 -2.14 0.64 30.53
CA SER A 361 -3.04 1.10 31.58
C SER A 361 -3.41 -0.05 32.53
N PRO A 362 -3.38 0.15 33.87
CA PRO A 362 -3.65 -0.91 34.86
C PRO A 362 -5.02 -1.60 34.73
N GLU A 363 -6.00 -0.90 34.15
CA GLU A 363 -7.36 -1.40 33.95
C GLU A 363 -7.43 -2.52 32.88
N PHE A 364 -6.49 -2.55 31.94
CA PHE A 364 -6.45 -3.53 30.85
C PHE A 364 -5.64 -4.79 31.20
N VAL A 365 -4.79 -4.73 32.22
CA VAL A 365 -3.94 -5.86 32.67
C VAL A 365 -4.74 -6.89 33.50
N ASN A 366 -5.94 -6.53 33.94
CA ASN A 366 -6.81 -7.36 34.80
C ASN A 366 -8.10 -7.85 34.12
N SER A 367 -8.26 -7.61 32.82
CA SER A 367 -9.36 -8.09 31.97
C SER A 367 -8.87 -9.08 30.94
#